data_AF-A0A256JEC3-F1
#
_entry.id   AF-A0A256JEC3-F1
#
_cell.length_a   1.000
_cell.length_b   1.000
_cell.length_c   1.000
_cell.angle_alpha   90.00
_cell.angle_beta   90.00
_cell.angle_gamma   90.00
#
_symmetry.space_group_name_H-M   'P 1'
#
loop_
_entity.id
_entity.type
_entity.pdbx_description
1 polymer ?
#
loop_
_entity_poly.entity_id
_entity_poly.type
_entity_poly.pdbx_seq_one_letter_code
_entity_poly.pdbx_strand_id
1 'polypeptide(L)'
;MTADHDGVRSDGGIDALDPPPRDVMDEETLKPETLARNAPRLETVVQLLNNPALARVYVYVCYWGPVAPPEIMEALDISKSTTYEYVDRLADLGLVDRDDSTRPQQLTADPIVIVEQYAPIVITPTVLHALALQEVDEDVAYFIDRYGIGKLIAALRGAGLHFAGKTTQRMVAADIDVRETEAMMIIYALKPALVVGRDHDPFFEYLFPDVDDEMDLPDLDEISDAPTRSSDLDR
;
A
#
# COMPACT_ATOMS: atom_id res chain seq x y z
N MET A 1 -1.97 -0.02 -44.39
CA MET A 1 -2.26 -0.99 -43.31
C MET A 1 -2.23 -0.22 -42.02
N THR A 2 -3.40 0.25 -41.61
CA THR A 2 -3.65 0.97 -40.36
C THR A 2 -3.68 -0.07 -39.24
N ALA A 3 -2.75 0.02 -38.30
CA ALA A 3 -2.80 -0.75 -37.06
C ALA A 3 -3.65 0.04 -36.07
N ASP A 4 -4.65 -0.66 -35.56
CA ASP A 4 -5.68 -0.22 -34.63
C ASP A 4 -5.06 -0.04 -33.24
N HIS A 5 -5.07 1.19 -32.71
CA HIS A 5 -4.74 1.46 -31.32
C HIS A 5 -6.06 1.56 -30.56
N ASP A 6 -6.54 0.42 -30.06
CA ASP A 6 -7.68 0.37 -29.14
C ASP A 6 -7.27 -0.45 -27.91
N GLY A 7 -6.58 0.22 -26.99
CA GLY A 7 -6.08 -0.34 -25.73
C GLY A 7 -6.96 -0.02 -24.53
N VAL A 8 -8.20 0.42 -24.75
CA VAL A 8 -9.13 0.75 -23.65
C VAL A 8 -10.41 -0.05 -23.83
N ARG A 9 -10.64 -1.02 -22.93
CA ARG A 9 -11.94 -1.70 -22.89
C ARG A 9 -13.03 -0.73 -22.43
N SER A 10 -14.23 -0.93 -22.97
CA SER A 10 -15.44 -0.15 -22.66
C SER A 10 -15.85 -0.16 -21.17
N ASP A 11 -15.24 -1.01 -20.34
CA ASP A 11 -15.48 -1.15 -18.90
C ASP A 11 -14.44 -0.42 -18.03
N GLY A 12 -13.44 0.24 -18.64
CA GLY A 12 -12.38 0.93 -17.91
C GLY A 12 -11.25 0.02 -17.40
N GLY A 13 -11.20 -1.25 -17.82
CA GLY A 13 -10.08 -2.14 -17.52
C GLY A 13 -8.85 -1.87 -18.38
N ILE A 14 -7.67 -1.84 -17.75
CA ILE A 14 -6.36 -1.92 -18.42
C ILE A 14 -5.93 -3.39 -18.54
N ASP A 15 -5.26 -3.77 -19.63
CA ASP A 15 -4.52 -5.04 -19.70
C ASP A 15 -3.40 -4.97 -18.65
N ALA A 16 -3.71 -5.43 -17.43
CA ALA A 16 -2.79 -5.39 -16.31
C ALA A 16 -1.48 -6.11 -16.68
N LEU A 17 -0.36 -5.51 -16.30
CA LEU A 17 0.89 -6.22 -16.06
C LEU A 17 0.57 -7.52 -15.33
N ASP A 18 0.94 -8.66 -15.93
CA ASP A 18 0.72 -10.03 -15.46
C ASP A 18 0.09 -10.09 -14.05
N PRO A 19 -1.26 -10.05 -13.96
CA PRO A 19 -1.94 -9.97 -12.69
C PRO A 19 -1.58 -11.21 -11.86
N PRO A 20 -1.55 -11.10 -10.52
CA PRO A 20 -1.18 -12.21 -9.66
C PRO A 20 -1.95 -13.49 -10.07
N PRO A 21 -1.29 -14.67 -10.14
CA PRO A 21 -1.93 -15.88 -10.62
C PRO A 21 -3.16 -16.19 -9.78
N ARG A 22 -4.29 -16.44 -10.46
CA ARG A 22 -5.58 -16.74 -9.81
C ARG A 22 -5.53 -17.94 -8.85
N ASP A 23 -4.56 -18.84 -9.06
CA ASP A 23 -4.41 -20.08 -8.30
C ASP A 23 -3.69 -19.91 -6.94
N VAL A 24 -3.15 -18.72 -6.62
CA VAL A 24 -2.51 -18.40 -5.32
C VAL A 24 -3.55 -17.90 -4.29
N MET A 25 -4.76 -17.59 -4.73
CA MET A 25 -5.87 -17.17 -3.87
C MET A 25 -6.66 -18.41 -3.46
N ASP A 26 -6.49 -18.87 -2.22
CA ASP A 26 -7.20 -20.04 -1.68
C ASP A 26 -8.72 -19.90 -1.96
N GLU A 27 -9.31 -20.86 -2.69
CA GLU A 27 -10.72 -20.85 -3.13
C GLU A 27 -11.71 -20.63 -1.97
N GLU A 28 -11.27 -20.90 -0.73
CA GLU A 28 -12.01 -20.64 0.51
C GLU A 28 -12.16 -19.14 0.85
N THR A 29 -11.15 -18.32 0.58
CA THR A 29 -11.21 -16.84 0.70
C THR A 29 -12.07 -16.19 -0.39
N LEU A 30 -12.29 -16.90 -1.50
CA LEU A 30 -13.00 -16.47 -2.71
C LEU A 30 -14.51 -16.84 -2.71
N LYS A 31 -15.02 -17.46 -1.64
CA LYS A 31 -16.45 -17.81 -1.54
C LYS A 31 -17.32 -16.54 -1.52
N PRO A 32 -18.46 -16.49 -2.24
CA PRO A 32 -19.39 -15.35 -2.24
C PRO A 32 -19.85 -14.92 -0.84
N GLU A 33 -19.92 -15.90 0.08
CA GLU A 33 -20.27 -15.72 1.49
C GLU A 33 -19.18 -14.96 2.28
N THR A 34 -17.91 -15.14 1.90
CA THR A 34 -16.75 -14.44 2.47
C THR A 34 -16.69 -13.00 1.94
N LEU A 35 -16.97 -12.78 0.66
CA LEU A 35 -17.11 -11.44 0.06
C LEU A 35 -18.30 -10.65 0.63
N ALA A 36 -19.44 -11.29 0.87
CA ALA A 36 -20.61 -10.65 1.48
C ALA A 36 -20.37 -10.26 2.96
N ARG A 37 -19.51 -10.99 3.69
CA ARG A 37 -19.05 -10.61 5.04
C ARG A 37 -18.07 -9.44 5.04
N ASN A 38 -17.44 -9.12 3.90
CA ASN A 38 -16.50 -8.02 3.76
C ASN A 38 -17.16 -6.68 3.38
N ALA A 39 -18.48 -6.61 3.19
CA ALA A 39 -19.16 -5.36 2.84
C ALA A 39 -18.88 -4.18 3.81
N PRO A 40 -18.81 -4.38 5.15
CA PRO A 40 -18.38 -3.33 6.07
C PRO A 40 -16.90 -2.94 5.90
N ARG A 41 -16.04 -3.91 5.55
CA ARG A 41 -14.61 -3.67 5.29
C ARG A 41 -14.39 -2.85 4.01
N LEU A 42 -15.26 -2.98 3.02
CA LEU A 42 -15.18 -2.21 1.78
C LEU A 42 -15.41 -0.70 2.03
N GLU A 43 -16.43 -0.35 2.81
CA GLU A 43 -16.68 1.06 3.18
C GLU A 43 -15.47 1.65 3.92
N THR A 44 -14.92 0.89 4.87
CA THR A 44 -13.72 1.28 5.61
C THR A 44 -12.50 1.47 4.70
N VAL A 45 -12.27 0.58 3.73
CA VAL A 45 -11.18 0.75 2.76
C VAL A 45 -11.41 1.97 1.87
N VAL A 46 -12.64 2.23 1.44
CA VAL A 46 -12.97 3.46 0.69
C VAL A 46 -12.65 4.70 1.51
N GLN A 47 -12.87 4.70 2.84
CA GLN A 47 -12.46 5.81 3.70
C GLN A 47 -10.94 6.02 3.71
N LEU A 48 -10.15 4.95 3.74
CA LEU A 48 -8.69 5.03 3.67
C LEU A 48 -8.21 5.49 2.29
N LEU A 49 -8.80 4.96 1.21
CA LEU A 49 -8.44 5.33 -0.17
C LEU A 49 -8.70 6.81 -0.47
N ASN A 50 -9.69 7.41 0.19
CA ASN A 50 -10.04 8.83 0.05
C ASN A 50 -9.35 9.73 1.08
N ASN A 51 -8.57 9.20 2.01
CA ASN A 51 -7.88 9.97 3.04
C ASN A 51 -6.46 9.42 3.27
N PRO A 52 -5.48 9.87 2.46
CA PRO A 52 -4.12 9.34 2.50
C PRO A 52 -3.41 9.60 3.83
N ALA A 53 -3.67 10.74 4.48
CA ALA A 53 -3.17 11.04 5.82
C ALA A 53 -3.70 10.05 6.88
N LEU A 54 -4.98 9.66 6.80
CA LEU A 54 -5.57 8.62 7.66
C LEU A 54 -4.97 7.23 7.35
N ALA A 55 -4.79 6.92 6.06
CA ALA A 55 -4.14 5.68 5.63
C ALA A 55 -2.69 5.59 6.14
N ARG A 56 -1.95 6.70 6.18
CA ARG A 56 -0.57 6.76 6.71
C ARG A 56 -0.51 6.34 8.17
N VAL A 57 -1.46 6.80 9.01
CA VAL A 57 -1.54 6.37 10.42
C VAL A 57 -1.93 4.88 10.53
N TYR A 58 -2.92 4.43 9.77
CA TYR A 58 -3.33 3.03 9.77
C TYR A 58 -2.18 2.09 9.41
N VAL A 59 -1.48 2.37 8.31
CA VAL A 59 -0.32 1.61 7.83
C VAL A 59 0.79 1.59 8.87
N TYR A 60 1.05 2.73 9.53
CA TYR A 60 2.06 2.79 10.59
C TYR A 60 1.72 1.86 11.76
N VAL A 61 0.46 1.85 12.21
CA VAL A 61 0.03 0.94 13.28
C VAL A 61 0.08 -0.52 12.82
N CYS A 62 -0.22 -0.82 11.55
CA CYS A 62 -0.10 -2.18 11.00
C CYS A 62 1.35 -2.69 11.02
N TYR A 63 2.32 -1.87 10.64
CA TYR A 63 3.71 -2.31 10.50
C TYR A 63 4.48 -2.32 11.82
N TRP A 64 4.22 -1.35 12.69
CA TRP A 64 5.01 -1.17 13.92
C TRP A 64 4.25 -1.45 15.21
N GLY A 65 2.95 -1.76 15.13
CA GLY A 65 2.12 -2.09 16.29
C GLY A 65 2.69 -3.25 17.13
N PRO A 66 2.47 -3.25 18.47
CA PRO A 66 1.77 -2.22 19.26
C PRO A 66 2.56 -0.90 19.39
N VAL A 67 1.90 0.24 19.23
CA VAL A 67 2.49 1.60 19.35
C VAL A 67 1.61 2.58 20.12
N ALA A 68 2.20 3.57 20.76
CA ALA A 68 1.48 4.66 21.41
C ALA A 68 1.29 5.88 20.50
N PRO A 69 0.25 6.72 20.69
CA PRO A 69 0.05 7.94 19.93
C PRO A 69 1.27 8.89 19.84
N PRO A 70 2.10 9.08 20.90
CA PRO A 70 3.32 9.88 20.79
C PRO A 70 4.34 9.34 19.79
N GLU A 71 4.46 8.01 19.64
CA GLU A 71 5.38 7.39 18.67
C GLU A 71 4.89 7.65 17.24
N ILE A 72 3.57 7.63 17.01
CA ILE A 72 2.95 8.01 15.73
C ILE A 72 3.21 9.49 15.41
N MET A 73 3.07 10.38 16.40
CA MET A 73 3.33 11.81 16.23
C MET A 73 4.78 12.06 15.78
N GLU A 74 5.73 11.41 16.44
CA GLU A 74 7.16 11.55 16.16
C GLU A 74 7.51 10.98 14.79
N ALA A 75 7.09 9.75 14.49
CA ALA A 75 7.47 9.07 13.26
C ALA A 75 6.80 9.65 12.01
N LEU A 76 5.59 10.18 12.12
CA LEU A 76 4.85 10.70 10.96
C LEU A 76 4.89 12.24 10.85
N ASP A 77 5.53 12.93 11.80
CA ASP A 77 5.56 14.39 11.91
C ASP A 77 4.16 15.03 11.82
N ILE A 78 3.21 14.48 12.59
CA ILE A 78 1.83 14.97 12.65
C ILE A 78 1.50 15.56 14.01
N SER A 79 0.63 16.59 14.01
CA SER A 79 0.25 17.29 15.23
C SER A 79 -0.50 16.38 16.21
N LYS A 80 -0.38 16.65 17.51
CA LYS A 80 -1.11 15.91 18.55
C LYS A 80 -2.61 15.82 18.26
N SER A 81 -3.26 16.94 17.95
CA SER A 81 -4.71 16.96 17.68
C SER A 81 -5.06 16.06 16.50
N THR A 82 -4.25 16.08 15.43
CA THR A 82 -4.46 15.27 14.23
C THR A 82 -4.24 13.79 14.51
N THR A 83 -3.21 13.42 15.28
CA THR A 83 -2.98 12.03 15.66
C THR A 83 -4.16 11.46 16.43
N TYR A 84 -4.64 12.16 17.46
CA TYR A 84 -5.77 11.68 18.24
C TYR A 84 -7.06 11.64 17.42
N GLU A 85 -7.32 12.63 16.55
CA GLU A 85 -8.45 12.62 15.62
C GLU A 85 -8.41 11.40 14.68
N TYR A 86 -7.25 11.10 14.09
CA TYR A 86 -7.10 9.96 13.19
C TYR A 86 -7.21 8.63 13.93
N VAL A 87 -6.63 8.52 15.13
CA VAL A 87 -6.77 7.32 15.97
C VAL A 87 -8.23 7.12 16.41
N ASP A 88 -8.97 8.19 16.72
CA ASP A 88 -10.44 8.15 16.97
C ASP A 88 -11.19 7.64 15.75
N ARG A 89 -10.94 8.23 14.60
CA ARG A 89 -11.59 7.80 13.35
C ARG A 89 -11.27 6.35 12.98
N LEU A 90 -10.03 5.90 13.13
CA LEU A 90 -9.64 4.52 12.84
C LEU A 90 -10.28 3.53 13.81
N ALA A 91 -10.38 3.86 15.09
CA ALA A 91 -11.06 3.04 16.08
C ALA A 91 -12.58 2.95 15.80
N ASP A 92 -13.21 4.07 15.43
CA ASP A 92 -14.63 4.11 15.05
C ASP A 92 -14.92 3.27 13.79
N LEU A 93 -13.96 3.19 12.88
CA LEU A 93 -14.02 2.32 11.68
C LEU A 93 -13.68 0.85 11.98
N GLY A 94 -13.28 0.52 13.21
CA GLY A 94 -12.85 -0.83 13.60
C GLY A 94 -11.52 -1.26 12.98
N LEU A 95 -10.67 -0.31 12.61
CA LEU A 95 -9.35 -0.55 12.01
C LEU A 95 -8.21 -0.61 13.01
N VAL A 96 -8.38 0.06 14.15
CA VAL A 96 -7.37 0.15 15.21
C VAL A 96 -8.03 -0.16 16.54
N ASP A 97 -7.45 -1.10 17.27
CA ASP A 97 -7.80 -1.43 18.64
C ASP A 97 -6.94 -0.65 19.63
N ARG A 98 -7.52 -0.33 20.78
CA ARG A 98 -6.86 0.38 21.89
C ARG A 98 -6.77 -0.51 23.10
N ASP A 99 -5.56 -0.72 23.59
CA ASP A 99 -5.38 -1.33 24.90
C ASP A 99 -5.50 -0.28 26.02
N ASP A 100 -6.72 -0.14 26.54
CA ASP A 100 -7.03 0.75 27.65
C ASP A 100 -6.34 0.39 28.98
N SER A 101 -5.78 -0.81 29.09
CA SER A 101 -5.07 -1.27 30.28
C SER A 101 -3.66 -0.68 30.41
N THR A 102 -3.14 -0.08 29.34
CA THR A 102 -1.81 0.54 29.28
C THR A 102 -1.86 2.07 29.34
N ARG A 103 -0.75 2.67 29.77
CA ARG A 103 -0.54 4.13 29.80
C ARG A 103 0.90 4.45 29.34
N PRO A 104 1.10 5.14 28.20
CA PRO A 104 0.10 5.52 27.18
C PRO A 104 -0.65 4.31 26.62
N GLN A 105 -1.87 4.52 26.10
CA GLN A 105 -2.63 3.46 25.41
C GLN A 105 -1.83 2.95 24.21
N GLN A 106 -1.74 1.63 24.10
CA GLN A 106 -1.11 0.95 22.96
C GLN A 106 -2.17 0.69 21.87
N LEU A 107 -1.76 0.87 20.63
CA LEU A 107 -2.58 0.75 19.43
C LEU A 107 -2.12 -0.44 18.60
N THR A 108 -3.05 -1.28 18.17
CA THR A 108 -2.82 -2.39 17.25
C THR A 108 -3.80 -2.32 16.09
N ALA A 109 -3.41 -2.82 14.93
CA ALA A 109 -4.26 -2.85 13.75
C ALA A 109 -4.14 -4.20 13.06
N ASP A 110 -5.28 -4.79 12.70
CA ASP A 110 -5.30 -5.96 11.85
C ASP A 110 -5.18 -5.53 10.37
N PRO A 111 -4.16 -6.02 9.64
CA PRO A 111 -4.03 -5.79 8.21
C PRO A 111 -5.27 -6.21 7.44
N ILE A 112 -5.82 -5.32 6.61
CA ILE A 112 -6.91 -5.63 5.68
C ILE A 112 -6.35 -6.10 4.34
N VAL A 113 -7.00 -7.13 3.79
CA VAL A 113 -6.89 -7.51 2.39
C VAL A 113 -8.26 -7.46 1.73
N ILE A 114 -8.38 -6.76 0.61
CA ILE A 114 -9.55 -6.84 -0.28
C ILE A 114 -9.09 -7.43 -1.61
N VAL A 115 -9.78 -8.49 -2.05
CA VAL A 115 -9.57 -9.13 -3.35
C VAL A 115 -10.83 -8.91 -4.18
N GLU A 116 -10.71 -8.25 -5.32
CA GLU A 116 -11.78 -8.14 -6.32
C GLU A 116 -11.54 -9.16 -7.45
N GLN A 117 -12.57 -9.89 -7.84
CA GLN A 117 -12.47 -11.00 -8.81
C GLN A 117 -12.68 -10.53 -10.25
N TYR A 118 -13.47 -9.45 -10.42
CA TYR A 118 -13.77 -8.88 -11.74
C TYR A 118 -12.71 -7.85 -12.18
N ALA A 119 -11.92 -7.34 -11.23
CA ALA A 119 -10.69 -6.59 -11.45
C ALA A 119 -9.67 -7.13 -10.45
N PRO A 120 -8.55 -7.76 -10.88
CA PRO A 120 -7.59 -8.42 -9.99
C PRO A 120 -6.84 -7.39 -9.14
N ILE A 121 -7.50 -6.84 -8.13
CA ILE A 121 -6.97 -5.81 -7.25
C ILE A 121 -6.91 -6.42 -5.86
N VAL A 122 -5.70 -6.50 -5.32
CA VAL A 122 -5.42 -6.88 -3.93
C VAL A 122 -5.06 -5.59 -3.20
N ILE A 123 -5.93 -5.10 -2.30
CA ILE A 123 -5.63 -3.92 -1.47
C ILE A 123 -5.07 -4.42 -0.14
N THR A 124 -3.75 -4.30 0.04
CA THR A 124 -3.01 -4.65 1.27
C THR A 124 -2.49 -3.38 1.96
N PRO A 125 -1.92 -3.46 3.18
CA PRO A 125 -1.17 -2.36 3.76
C PRO A 125 -0.11 -1.76 2.83
N THR A 126 0.58 -2.56 2.01
CA THR A 126 1.57 -2.06 1.03
C THR A 126 0.92 -1.16 -0.03
N VAL A 127 -0.28 -1.50 -0.51
CA VAL A 127 -1.03 -0.64 -1.44
C VAL A 127 -1.47 0.67 -0.77
N LEU A 128 -1.93 0.59 0.48
CA LEU A 128 -2.29 1.76 1.26
C LEU A 128 -1.07 2.62 1.61
N HIS A 129 0.10 2.01 1.81
CA HIS A 129 1.36 2.70 2.01
C HIS A 129 1.75 3.47 0.75
N ALA A 130 1.72 2.81 -0.41
CA ALA A 130 1.96 3.45 -1.71
C ALA A 130 1.03 4.67 -1.94
N LEU A 131 -0.25 4.56 -1.55
CA LEU A 131 -1.18 5.68 -1.59
C LEU A 131 -0.78 6.79 -0.59
N ALA A 132 -0.45 6.42 0.65
CA ALA A 132 -0.13 7.35 1.72
C ALA A 132 1.16 8.14 1.48
N LEU A 133 2.07 7.64 0.63
CA LEU A 133 3.27 8.37 0.22
C LEU A 133 2.96 9.72 -0.41
N GLN A 134 1.77 9.93 -1.00
CA GLN A 134 1.39 11.23 -1.57
C GLN A 134 1.37 12.39 -0.55
N GLU A 135 1.31 12.09 0.75
CA GLU A 135 1.37 13.11 1.81
C GLU A 135 2.79 13.67 2.00
N VAL A 136 3.81 12.96 1.52
CA VAL A 136 5.24 13.27 1.76
C VAL A 136 6.10 13.23 0.50
N ASP A 137 5.60 12.69 -0.61
CA ASP A 137 6.30 12.54 -1.88
C ASP A 137 5.49 13.19 -3.01
N GLU A 138 6.09 14.22 -3.63
CA GLU A 138 5.44 15.03 -4.67
C GLU A 138 5.24 14.27 -5.99
N ASP A 139 6.10 13.30 -6.30
CA ASP A 139 5.98 12.48 -7.52
C ASP A 139 4.79 11.53 -7.40
N VAL A 140 4.59 10.93 -6.22
CA VAL A 140 3.39 10.11 -5.92
C VAL A 140 2.13 10.96 -6.01
N ALA A 141 2.12 12.15 -5.39
CA ALA A 141 0.98 13.06 -5.44
C ALA A 141 0.63 13.48 -6.88
N TYR A 142 1.63 13.88 -7.66
CA TYR A 142 1.47 14.25 -9.06
C TYR A 142 0.94 13.07 -9.90
N PHE A 143 1.48 11.86 -9.68
CA PHE A 143 1.06 10.67 -10.43
C PHE A 143 -0.40 10.32 -10.16
N ILE A 144 -0.83 10.35 -8.89
CA ILE A 144 -2.22 10.05 -8.50
C ILE A 144 -3.19 11.10 -9.03
N ASP A 145 -2.87 12.40 -8.94
CA ASP A 145 -3.71 13.47 -9.49
C ASP A 145 -3.93 13.30 -11.00
N ARG A 146 -2.86 12.91 -11.71
CA ARG A 146 -2.88 12.76 -13.17
C ARG A 146 -3.54 11.45 -13.65
N TYR A 147 -3.31 10.35 -12.94
CA TYR A 147 -3.62 9.01 -13.43
C TYR A 147 -4.56 8.18 -12.55
N GLY A 148 -4.80 8.63 -11.32
CA GLY A 148 -5.66 7.96 -10.35
C GLY A 148 -5.04 6.73 -9.69
N ILE A 149 -5.73 6.23 -8.67
CA ILE A 149 -5.28 5.12 -7.81
C ILE A 149 -5.14 3.81 -8.59
N GLY A 150 -5.97 3.56 -9.60
CA GLY A 150 -5.87 2.36 -10.43
C GLY A 150 -4.51 2.23 -11.12
N LYS A 151 -4.00 3.33 -11.71
CA LYS A 151 -2.67 3.35 -12.31
C LYS A 151 -1.55 3.32 -11.26
N LEU A 152 -1.77 3.86 -10.05
CA LEU A 152 -0.82 3.73 -8.95
C LEU A 152 -0.61 2.26 -8.57
N ILE A 153 -1.68 1.48 -8.45
CA ILE A 153 -1.61 0.05 -8.13
C ILE A 153 -0.85 -0.70 -9.24
N ALA A 154 -1.15 -0.41 -10.50
CA ALA A 154 -0.42 -0.99 -11.63
C ALA A 154 1.07 -0.57 -11.63
N ALA A 155 1.37 0.68 -11.29
CA ALA A 155 2.74 1.17 -11.16
C ALA A 155 3.48 0.49 -10.01
N LEU A 156 2.82 0.21 -8.87
CA LEU A 156 3.40 -0.52 -7.75
C LEU A 156 3.78 -1.94 -8.14
N ARG A 157 2.90 -2.63 -8.87
CA ARG A 157 3.19 -3.94 -9.46
C ARG A 157 4.39 -3.86 -10.42
N GLY A 158 4.39 -2.88 -11.32
CA GLY A 158 5.49 -2.63 -12.26
C GLY A 158 6.82 -2.29 -11.57
N ALA A 159 6.78 -1.58 -10.45
CA ALA A 159 7.95 -1.25 -9.64
C ALA A 159 8.57 -2.51 -9.02
N GLY A 160 7.75 -3.39 -8.43
CA GLY A 160 8.25 -4.67 -7.91
C GLY A 160 8.88 -5.54 -9.00
N LEU A 161 8.22 -5.68 -10.16
CA LEU A 161 8.79 -6.37 -11.32
C LEU A 161 10.10 -5.73 -11.82
N HIS A 162 10.21 -4.40 -11.74
CA HIS A 162 11.41 -3.68 -12.12
C HIS A 162 12.57 -3.96 -11.17
N PHE A 163 12.34 -3.90 -9.85
CA PHE A 163 13.35 -4.22 -8.85
C PHE A 163 13.74 -5.70 -8.83
N ALA A 164 12.86 -6.60 -9.28
CA ALA A 164 13.19 -8.01 -9.54
C ALA A 164 13.89 -8.26 -10.89
N GLY A 165 14.19 -7.21 -11.67
CA GLY A 165 14.86 -7.33 -12.97
C GLY A 165 14.02 -8.00 -14.07
N LYS A 166 12.70 -8.19 -13.86
CA LYS A 166 11.80 -8.83 -14.83
C LYS A 166 11.31 -7.88 -15.91
N THR A 167 11.33 -6.57 -15.66
CA THR A 167 10.89 -5.56 -16.62
C THR A 167 11.77 -4.31 -16.61
N THR A 168 11.64 -3.51 -17.65
CA THR A 168 12.29 -2.21 -17.78
C THR A 168 11.29 -1.09 -17.51
N GLN A 169 11.76 0.09 -17.09
CA GLN A 169 10.89 1.27 -16.89
C GLN A 169 10.07 1.61 -18.13
N ARG A 170 10.67 1.45 -19.32
CA ARG A 170 9.99 1.67 -20.61
C ARG A 170 8.87 0.68 -20.85
N MET A 171 9.05 -0.59 -20.49
CA MET A 171 7.99 -1.60 -20.59
C MET A 171 6.87 -1.29 -19.62
N VAL A 172 7.19 -0.99 -18.35
CA VAL A 172 6.17 -0.57 -17.36
C VAL A 172 5.37 0.63 -17.87
N ALA A 173 6.04 1.66 -18.42
CA ALA A 173 5.38 2.84 -18.98
C ALA A 173 4.39 2.48 -20.10
N ALA A 174 4.79 1.58 -21.00
CA ALA A 174 3.94 1.11 -22.08
C ALA A 174 2.75 0.30 -21.56
N ASP A 175 2.99 -0.60 -20.59
CA ASP A 175 1.99 -1.52 -20.06
C ASP A 175 0.91 -0.79 -19.25
N ILE A 176 1.28 0.25 -18.51
CA ILE A 176 0.32 1.07 -17.75
C ILE A 176 -0.14 2.33 -18.51
N ASP A 177 0.26 2.50 -19.77
CA ASP A 177 -0.09 3.62 -20.66
C ASP A 177 0.21 5.00 -20.02
N VAL A 178 1.48 5.24 -19.66
CA VAL A 178 1.97 6.53 -19.13
C VAL A 178 3.27 6.93 -19.82
N ARG A 179 3.74 8.16 -19.56
CA ARG A 179 5.02 8.63 -20.12
C ARG A 179 6.18 7.89 -19.46
N GLU A 180 7.21 7.55 -20.23
CA GLU A 180 8.41 6.87 -19.72
C GLU A 180 9.05 7.60 -18.53
N THR A 181 9.12 8.93 -18.59
CA THR A 181 9.65 9.76 -17.50
C THR A 181 8.79 9.67 -16.23
N GLU A 182 7.47 9.60 -16.37
CA GLU A 182 6.55 9.51 -15.23
C GLU A 182 6.53 8.10 -14.63
N ALA A 183 6.67 7.06 -15.46
CA ALA A 183 6.91 5.69 -15.00
C ALA A 183 8.22 5.59 -14.22
N MET A 184 9.31 6.18 -14.72
CA MET A 184 10.59 6.20 -14.02
C MET A 184 10.46 6.86 -12.65
N MET A 185 9.84 8.05 -12.56
CA MET A 185 9.65 8.77 -11.29
C MET A 185 8.83 7.93 -10.30
N ILE A 186 7.66 7.45 -10.70
CA ILE A 186 6.78 6.71 -9.79
C ILE A 186 7.39 5.38 -9.32
N ILE A 187 8.13 4.67 -10.19
CA ILE A 187 8.78 3.40 -9.81
C ILE A 187 9.74 3.60 -8.63
N TYR A 188 10.54 4.67 -8.66
CA TYR A 188 11.48 4.95 -7.58
C TYR A 188 10.80 5.57 -6.35
N ALA A 189 9.78 6.42 -6.56
CA ALA A 189 9.00 6.99 -5.46
C ALA A 189 8.25 5.92 -4.65
N LEU A 190 7.89 4.79 -5.28
CA LEU A 190 7.25 3.65 -4.61
C LEU A 190 8.20 2.70 -3.87
N LYS A 191 9.52 2.90 -3.98
CA LYS A 191 10.52 2.05 -3.32
C LYS A 191 10.33 1.93 -1.81
N PRO A 192 10.03 3.01 -1.04
CA PRO A 192 9.80 2.89 0.41
C PRO A 192 8.62 1.97 0.75
N ALA A 193 7.55 2.01 -0.05
CA ALA A 193 6.40 1.13 0.16
C ALA A 193 6.77 -0.34 -0.06
N LEU A 194 7.58 -0.64 -1.08
CA LEU A 194 8.05 -1.99 -1.36
C LEU A 194 8.96 -2.52 -0.25
N VAL A 195 9.90 -1.71 0.23
CA VAL A 195 10.88 -2.17 1.24
C VAL A 195 10.20 -2.42 2.59
N VAL A 196 9.37 -1.49 3.06
CA VAL A 196 8.62 -1.68 4.31
C VAL A 196 7.57 -2.77 4.18
N GLY A 197 6.91 -2.83 3.02
CA GLY A 197 5.91 -3.85 2.72
C GLY A 197 6.48 -5.26 2.76
N ARG A 198 7.66 -5.49 2.16
CA ARG A 198 8.31 -6.80 2.13
C ARG A 198 8.53 -7.38 3.52
N ASP A 199 8.88 -6.52 4.47
CA ASP A 199 9.28 -6.95 5.81
C ASP A 199 8.11 -6.98 6.80
N HIS A 200 7.06 -6.16 6.58
CA HIS A 200 5.96 -5.99 7.54
C HIS A 200 4.55 -6.33 7.03
N ASP A 201 4.30 -6.37 5.71
CA ASP A 201 2.98 -6.71 5.17
C ASP A 201 2.81 -8.23 5.09
N PRO A 202 1.92 -8.84 5.90
CA PRO A 202 1.69 -10.29 5.85
C PRO A 202 1.07 -10.76 4.52
N PHE A 203 0.63 -9.83 3.67
CA PHE A 203 0.05 -10.12 2.37
C PHE A 203 0.96 -9.74 1.19
N PHE A 204 2.24 -9.41 1.43
CA PHE A 204 3.15 -8.97 0.39
C PHE A 204 3.28 -9.98 -0.77
N GLU A 205 3.36 -11.27 -0.45
CA GLU A 205 3.40 -12.37 -1.43
C GLU A 205 2.15 -12.42 -2.33
N TYR A 206 0.99 -11.96 -1.88
CA TYR A 206 -0.20 -11.90 -2.74
C TYR A 206 -0.14 -10.75 -3.75
N LEU A 207 0.60 -9.69 -3.44
CA LEU A 207 0.86 -8.57 -4.36
C LEU A 207 2.00 -8.93 -5.34
N PHE A 208 2.93 -9.78 -4.91
CA PHE A 208 4.13 -10.17 -5.66
C PHE A 208 4.40 -11.68 -5.70
N PRO A 209 3.45 -12.51 -6.14
CA PRO A 209 3.53 -13.98 -5.98
C PRO A 209 4.62 -14.67 -6.81
N ASP A 210 5.26 -13.93 -7.70
CA ASP A 210 6.24 -14.39 -8.68
C ASP A 210 7.62 -13.74 -8.53
N VAL A 211 7.74 -12.73 -7.63
CA VAL A 211 8.95 -11.90 -7.52
C VAL A 211 9.22 -11.37 -6.11
N ASP A 212 8.49 -11.81 -5.08
CA ASP A 212 8.64 -11.30 -3.70
C ASP A 212 10.06 -11.50 -3.14
N ASP A 213 10.69 -12.63 -3.44
CA ASP A 213 12.05 -12.99 -3.01
C ASP A 213 13.16 -12.55 -3.98
N GLU A 214 12.80 -12.06 -5.17
CA GLU A 214 13.74 -11.68 -6.23
C GLU A 214 14.05 -10.17 -6.26
N MET A 215 13.31 -9.33 -5.53
CA MET A 215 13.48 -7.88 -5.61
C MET A 215 14.81 -7.41 -5.01
N ASP A 216 15.60 -6.67 -5.80
CA ASP A 216 16.81 -5.96 -5.36
C ASP A 216 16.42 -4.66 -4.63
N LEU A 217 15.94 -4.84 -3.40
CA LEU A 217 15.57 -3.78 -2.47
C LEU A 217 16.55 -3.76 -1.29
N PRO A 218 16.95 -2.56 -0.80
CA PRO A 218 17.78 -2.44 0.39
C PRO A 218 17.05 -3.02 1.61
N ASP A 219 17.81 -3.40 2.62
CA ASP A 219 17.23 -3.78 3.91
C ASP A 219 16.60 -2.55 4.58
N LEU A 220 15.59 -2.77 5.43
CA LEU A 220 14.89 -1.67 6.10
C LEU A 220 15.82 -0.73 6.87
N ASP A 221 16.83 -1.29 7.53
CA ASP A 221 17.80 -0.55 8.33
C ASP A 221 18.71 0.38 7.47
N GLU A 222 18.77 0.16 6.15
CA GLU A 222 19.52 0.99 5.21
C GLU A 222 18.69 2.17 4.66
N ILE A 223 17.36 2.15 4.85
CA ILE A 223 16.50 3.30 4.59
C ILE A 223 16.52 4.16 5.85
N SER A 224 17.46 5.10 5.89
CA SER A 224 17.59 6.12 6.93
C SER A 224 16.34 7.02 7.00
N ASP A 225 15.29 6.53 7.65
CA ASP A 225 14.22 7.24 8.38
C ASP A 225 13.26 6.28 9.12
N ALA A 226 13.56 4.98 9.22
CA ALA A 226 12.87 4.12 10.17
C ALA A 226 13.14 4.62 11.60
N PRO A 227 12.13 4.76 12.48
CA PRO A 227 12.36 5.20 13.86
C PRO A 227 13.23 4.14 14.53
N THR A 228 14.52 4.44 14.61
CA THR A 228 15.48 3.60 15.30
C THR A 228 14.98 3.53 16.73
N ARG A 229 14.63 2.32 17.21
CA ARG A 229 14.33 2.11 18.63
C ARG A 229 15.45 2.75 19.41
N SER A 230 15.12 3.78 20.19
CA SER A 230 16.02 4.35 21.19
C SER A 230 16.27 3.26 22.24
N SER A 231 17.25 2.40 21.98
CA SER A 231 17.86 1.59 23.02
C SER A 231 18.97 2.43 23.66
N ASP A 232 18.70 2.78 24.92
CA ASP A 232 19.68 2.97 26.01
C ASP A 232 19.65 4.36 26.67
N LEU A 233 18.57 4.59 27.43
CA LEU A 233 18.69 5.19 28.75
C LEU A 233 19.40 4.17 29.67
N ASP A 234 20.72 4.22 29.75
CA ASP A 234 21.49 3.92 30.97
C ASP A 234 23.00 4.15 30.75
N ARG A 235 23.47 5.39 31.01
CA ARG A 235 24.64 5.64 31.87
C ARG A 235 24.81 7.11 32.27
#